data_AF-A0A973J805-F1
#
_entry.id   AF-A0A973J805-F1
#
_cell.length_a   1.000
_cell.length_b   1.000
_cell.length_c   1.000
_cell.angle_alpha   90.00
_cell.angle_beta   90.00
_cell.angle_gamma   90.00
#
_symmetry.space_group_name_H-M   'P 1'
#
loop_
_entity.id
_entity.type
_entity.pdbx_description
1 polymer ?
#
loop_
_entity_poly.entity_id
_entity_poly.type
_entity_poly.pdbx_seq_one_letter_code
_entity_poly.pdbx_strand_id
1 'polypeptide(L)'
;DEGTLTGTLTKDSRWPEGDWRNSYFSPTNLAASVDRAEALKALLPPGMSLPDLALRFILSNPTVSTIIPGMRRPSHVHANLATSDGTSLDADLLQQLRAHRWDRQPGASTP
;
A
#
# COMPACT_ATOMS: atom_id res chain seq x y z
N ASP A 1 -2.61 -6.42 1.85
CA ASP A 1 -1.30 -5.86 2.22
C ASP A 1 -1.42 -5.36 3.65
N GLU A 2 -0.39 -5.57 4.47
CA GLU A 2 -0.42 -5.39 5.93
C GLU A 2 0.18 -4.04 6.36
N GLY A 3 0.01 -3.02 5.52
CA GLY A 3 0.46 -1.65 5.79
C GLY A 3 1.71 -1.22 5.03
N THR A 4 2.24 -2.02 4.11
CA THR A 4 3.38 -1.64 3.25
C THR A 4 3.08 -0.36 2.46
N LEU A 5 1.86 -0.23 1.92
CA LEU A 5 1.43 0.93 1.14
C LEU A 5 1.05 2.16 1.97
N THR A 6 1.26 2.13 3.29
CA THR A 6 1.13 3.35 4.11
C THR A 6 2.28 4.34 3.90
N GLY A 7 3.40 3.87 3.33
CA GLY A 7 4.61 4.65 3.13
C GLY A 7 5.43 4.88 4.39
N THR A 8 5.05 4.26 5.52
CA THR A 8 5.68 4.46 6.83
C THR A 8 6.69 3.39 7.23
N LEU A 9 6.67 2.23 6.57
CA LEU A 9 7.63 1.16 6.83
C LEU A 9 9.00 1.53 6.27
N THR A 10 10.04 1.16 7.01
CA THR A 10 11.45 1.25 6.60
C THR A 10 12.11 -0.11 6.77
N LYS A 11 13.31 -0.30 6.21
CA LYS A 11 14.10 -1.52 6.41
C LYS A 11 14.46 -1.74 7.88
N ASP A 12 14.43 -0.68 8.67
CA ASP A 12 14.70 -0.67 10.10
C ASP A 12 13.44 -0.75 10.97
N SER A 13 12.25 -0.89 10.37
CA SER A 13 11.03 -1.11 11.14
C SER A 13 11.14 -2.36 12.03
N ARG A 14 10.73 -2.20 13.29
CA ARG A 14 10.68 -3.27 14.30
C ARG A 14 9.34 -3.22 15.01
N TRP A 15 8.94 -4.34 15.58
CA TRP A 15 7.72 -4.47 16.37
C TRP A 15 8.03 -5.08 17.73
N PRO A 16 7.18 -4.86 18.76
CA PRO A 16 7.34 -5.51 20.06
C PRO A 16 7.40 -7.03 19.96
N GLU A 17 8.02 -7.69 20.94
CA GLU A 17 8.03 -9.14 21.05
C GLU A 17 6.58 -9.69 21.07
N GLY A 18 6.33 -10.77 20.34
CA GLY A 18 5.00 -11.37 20.20
C GLY A 18 4.08 -10.71 19.16
N ASP A 19 4.47 -9.59 18.56
CA ASP A 19 3.71 -9.00 17.45
C ASP A 19 3.82 -9.88 16.18
N TRP A 20 2.68 -10.27 15.62
CA TRP A 20 2.59 -11.13 14.43
C TRP A 20 3.32 -10.55 13.22
N ARG A 21 3.50 -9.23 13.16
CA ARG A 21 4.25 -8.54 12.10
C ARG A 21 5.72 -8.96 12.06
N ASN A 22 6.30 -9.42 13.16
CA ASN A 22 7.66 -9.97 13.15
C ASN A 22 7.77 -11.22 12.27
N SER A 23 6.72 -12.05 12.23
CA SER A 23 6.66 -13.23 11.34
C SER A 23 6.30 -12.84 9.91
N TYR A 24 5.33 -11.93 9.75
CA TYR A 24 4.92 -11.47 8.42
C TYR A 24 6.03 -10.71 7.70
N PHE A 25 6.65 -9.74 8.37
CA PHE A 25 7.76 -8.93 7.86
C PHE A 25 9.10 -9.51 8.31
N SER A 26 9.38 -10.76 7.93
CA SER A 26 10.74 -11.31 8.04
C SER A 26 11.74 -10.39 7.32
N PRO A 27 13.04 -10.41 7.66
CA PRO A 27 14.01 -9.43 7.12
C PRO A 27 13.99 -9.30 5.59
N THR A 28 13.96 -10.43 4.88
CA THR A 28 13.85 -10.46 3.41
C THR A 28 12.53 -9.88 2.93
N ASN A 29 11.43 -10.21 3.62
CA ASN A 29 10.10 -9.81 3.20
C ASN A 29 9.83 -8.32 3.46
N LEU A 30 10.35 -7.78 4.58
CA LEU A 30 10.33 -6.36 4.89
C LEU A 30 11.12 -5.56 3.86
N ALA A 31 12.36 -5.97 3.58
CA ALA A 31 13.21 -5.28 2.61
C ALA A 31 12.56 -5.22 1.23
N ALA A 32 12.04 -6.36 0.73
CA ALA A 32 11.34 -6.41 -0.54
C ALA A 32 10.05 -5.56 -0.55
N SER A 33 9.26 -5.61 0.52
CA SER A 33 8.06 -4.76 0.69
C SER A 33 8.42 -3.27 0.61
N VAL A 34 9.47 -2.84 1.32
CA VAL A 34 9.92 -1.45 1.35
C VAL A 34 10.43 -1.01 -0.03
N ASP A 35 11.28 -1.80 -0.67
CA ASP A 35 11.82 -1.47 -2.00
C ASP A 35 10.70 -1.29 -3.04
N ARG A 36 9.66 -2.12 -2.99
CA ARG A 36 8.48 -2.00 -3.85
C ARG A 36 7.65 -0.76 -3.54
N ALA A 37 7.46 -0.42 -2.26
CA ALA A 37 6.77 0.80 -1.86
C ALA A 37 7.53 2.06 -2.30
N GLU A 38 8.86 2.07 -2.16
CA GLU A 38 9.70 3.18 -2.64
C GLU A 38 9.62 3.34 -4.17
N ALA A 39 9.62 2.23 -4.91
CA ALA A 39 9.42 2.28 -6.36
C ALA A 39 8.06 2.88 -6.75
N LEU A 40 6.99 2.64 -5.97
CA LEU A 40 5.69 3.28 -6.17
C LEU A 40 5.70 4.77 -5.79
N LYS A 41 6.40 5.15 -4.72
CA LYS A 41 6.53 6.55 -4.31
C LYS A 41 7.15 7.42 -5.42
N ALA A 42 8.07 6.86 -6.20
CA ALA A 42 8.68 7.55 -7.34
C ALA A 42 7.67 7.90 -8.46
N LEU A 43 6.50 7.27 -8.49
CA LEU A 43 5.43 7.53 -9.46
C LEU A 43 4.35 8.49 -8.93
N LEU A 44 4.46 8.96 -7.68
CA LEU A 44 3.43 9.78 -7.09
C LEU A 44 3.32 11.15 -7.80
N PRO A 45 2.11 11.55 -8.23
CA PRO A 45 1.85 12.93 -8.62
C PRO A 45 2.13 13.89 -7.45
N PRO A 46 2.47 15.16 -7.73
CA PRO A 46 2.64 16.17 -6.70
C PRO A 46 1.41 16.26 -5.78
N GLY A 47 1.63 16.21 -4.47
CA GLY A 47 0.57 16.30 -3.46
C GLY A 47 -0.20 15.00 -3.18
N MET A 48 0.05 13.92 -3.95
CA MET A 48 -0.56 12.60 -3.71
C MET A 48 0.27 11.79 -2.71
N SER A 49 -0.41 11.14 -1.77
CA SER A 49 0.23 10.21 -0.83
C SER A 49 0.18 8.76 -1.35
N LEU A 50 1.06 7.88 -0.87
CA LEU A 50 1.01 6.45 -1.23
C LEU A 50 -0.32 5.76 -0.84
N PRO A 51 -0.92 6.03 0.35
CA PRO A 51 -2.27 5.55 0.64
C PRO A 51 -3.32 6.02 -0.37
N ASP A 52 -3.30 7.30 -0.73
CA ASP A 52 -4.24 7.89 -1.68
C ASP A 52 -4.13 7.21 -3.06
N LEU A 53 -2.91 7.05 -3.58
CA LEU A 53 -2.64 6.29 -4.79
C LEU A 53 -3.20 4.86 -4.71
N ALA A 54 -2.96 4.15 -3.61
CA ALA A 54 -3.39 2.77 -3.43
C ALA A 54 -4.92 2.63 -3.41
N LEU A 55 -5.63 3.51 -2.69
CA LEU A 55 -7.08 3.49 -2.61
C LEU A 55 -7.72 3.88 -3.94
N ARG A 56 -7.23 4.94 -4.60
CA ARG A 56 -7.71 5.35 -5.94
C ARG A 56 -7.42 4.30 -7.01
N PHE A 57 -6.31 3.58 -6.92
CA PHE A 57 -6.02 2.46 -7.82
C PHE A 57 -7.09 1.37 -7.72
N ILE A 58 -7.51 1.01 -6.51
CA ILE A 58 -8.58 0.03 -6.30
C ILE A 58 -9.90 0.54 -6.91
N LEU A 59 -10.24 1.81 -6.65
CA LEU A 59 -11.45 2.45 -7.18
C LEU A 59 -11.43 2.68 -8.70
N SER A 60 -10.25 2.68 -9.32
CA SER A 60 -10.11 2.79 -10.78
C SER A 60 -10.57 1.52 -11.53
N ASN A 61 -10.83 0.42 -10.81
CA ASN A 61 -11.44 -0.76 -11.39
C ASN A 61 -12.98 -0.58 -11.49
N PRO A 62 -13.58 -0.63 -12.70
CA PRO A 62 -15.01 -0.37 -12.89
C PRO A 62 -15.93 -1.38 -12.20
N THR A 63 -15.42 -2.54 -11.79
CA THR A 63 -16.18 -3.55 -11.04
C THR A 63 -16.19 -3.28 -9.53
N VAL A 64 -15.34 -2.39 -9.02
CA VAL A 64 -15.28 -2.04 -7.60
C VAL A 64 -16.19 -0.86 -7.32
N SER A 65 -17.20 -1.05 -6.47
CA SER A 65 -18.12 0.00 -6.06
C SER A 65 -17.82 0.59 -4.67
N THR A 66 -17.03 -0.10 -3.85
CA THR A 66 -16.76 0.31 -2.47
C THR A 66 -15.41 -0.23 -2.00
N ILE A 67 -14.69 0.59 -1.23
CA ILE A 67 -13.49 0.21 -0.48
C ILE A 67 -13.76 0.34 1.02
N ILE A 68 -13.11 -0.50 1.83
CA ILE A 68 -13.29 -0.53 3.30
C ILE A 68 -11.92 -0.35 3.99
N PRO A 69 -11.27 0.82 3.84
CA PRO A 69 -9.95 1.04 4.44
C PRO A 69 -10.05 1.18 5.97
N GLY A 70 -9.13 0.56 6.70
CA GLY A 70 -9.06 0.66 8.16
C GLY A 70 -8.46 1.99 8.66
N MET A 71 -8.87 2.44 9.84
CA MET A 71 -8.38 3.69 10.45
C MET A 71 -8.56 3.71 11.98
N ARG A 72 -7.76 4.53 12.67
CA ARG A 72 -7.84 4.76 14.13
C ARG A 72 -7.81 6.25 14.53
N ARG A 73 -7.72 7.15 13.56
CA ARG A 73 -7.64 8.60 13.79
C ARG A 73 -8.60 9.32 12.84
N PRO A 74 -9.29 10.39 13.29
CA PRO A 74 -10.19 11.17 12.42
C PRO A 74 -9.54 11.67 11.14
N SER A 75 -8.27 12.10 11.19
CA SER A 75 -7.54 12.56 10.00
C SER A 75 -7.45 11.49 8.90
N HIS A 76 -7.30 10.22 9.26
CA HIS A 76 -7.28 9.12 8.29
C HIS A 76 -8.67 8.84 7.72
N VAL A 77 -9.75 9.08 8.49
CA VAL A 77 -11.12 8.99 7.97
C VAL A 77 -11.30 10.01 6.86
N HIS A 78 -10.92 11.27 7.10
CA HIS A 78 -11.00 12.33 6.10
C HIS A 78 -10.15 12.02 4.86
N ALA A 79 -8.92 11.55 5.03
CA ALA A 79 -8.05 11.18 3.91
C ALA A 79 -8.63 10.01 3.09
N ASN A 80 -9.16 8.97 3.75
CA ASN A 80 -9.77 7.82 3.08
C ASN A 80 -11.06 8.21 2.34
N LEU A 81 -11.88 9.11 2.89
CA LEU A 81 -13.10 9.58 2.23
C LEU A 81 -12.79 10.44 1.00
N ALA A 82 -11.71 11.23 1.05
CA ALA A 82 -11.31 12.10 -0.06
C ALA A 82 -10.98 11.31 -1.34
N THR A 83 -10.68 10.01 -1.26
CA THR A 83 -10.40 9.17 -2.44
C THR A 83 -11.65 8.80 -3.23
N SER A 84 -12.85 9.07 -2.69
CA SER A 84 -14.15 8.76 -3.29
C SER A 84 -14.82 9.99 -3.92
N ASP A 85 -14.03 10.99 -4.33
CA ASP A 85 -14.48 12.26 -4.93
C ASP A 85 -14.89 12.15 -6.41
N GLY A 86 -14.86 10.94 -6.99
CA GLY A 86 -15.15 10.70 -8.41
C GLY A 86 -13.97 10.95 -9.34
N THR A 87 -12.79 11.32 -8.83
CA THR A 87 -11.58 11.54 -9.62
C THR A 87 -10.78 10.24 -9.73
N SER A 88 -10.64 9.73 -10.95
CA SER A 88 -9.80 8.56 -11.24
C SER A 88 -8.33 8.94 -11.42
N LEU A 89 -7.44 7.95 -11.30
CA LEU A 89 -6.03 8.13 -11.68
C LEU A 89 -5.89 8.30 -13.20
N ASP A 90 -4.89 9.07 -13.62
CA ASP A 90 -4.53 9.21 -15.04
C ASP A 90 -4.23 7.84 -15.67
N ALA A 91 -4.67 7.66 -16.92
CA ALA A 91 -4.51 6.39 -17.65
C ALA A 91 -3.03 5.97 -17.78
N ASP A 92 -2.13 6.94 -18.01
CA ASP A 92 -0.69 6.68 -18.10
C ASP A 92 -0.10 6.23 -16.77
N LEU A 93 -0.57 6.80 -15.65
CA LEU A 93 -0.17 6.35 -14.32
C LEU A 93 -0.68 4.94 -14.06
N LEU A 94 -1.95 4.64 -14.37
CA LEU A 94 -2.50 3.28 -14.26
C LEU A 94 -1.69 2.28 -15.09
N GLN A 95 -1.24 2.66 -16.29
CA GLN A 95 -0.40 1.81 -17.12
C GLN A 95 0.97 1.56 -16.49
N GLN A 96 1.62 2.58 -15.93
CA GLN A 96 2.89 2.44 -15.21
C GLN A 96 2.76 1.51 -14.00
N LEU A 97 1.68 1.63 -13.23
CA LEU A 97 1.41 0.80 -12.04
C LEU A 97 1.31 -0.69 -12.36
N ARG A 98 0.91 -1.09 -13.59
CA ARG A 98 0.85 -2.50 -13.99
C ARG A 98 2.21 -3.20 -13.90
N ALA A 99 3.31 -2.48 -14.14
CA ALA A 99 4.66 -3.03 -14.03
C ALA A 99 5.05 -3.38 -12.58
N HIS A 100 4.31 -2.86 -11.59
CA HIS A 100 4.54 -3.13 -10.17
C HIS A 100 3.80 -4.36 -9.65
N ARG A 101 3.10 -5.12 -10.52
CA ARG A 101 2.49 -6.39 -10.14
C ARG A 101 3.52 -7.27 -9.44
N TRP A 102 3.15 -7.73 -8.25
CA TRP A 102 4.00 -8.59 -7.46
C TRP A 102 3.25 -9.87 -7.06
N ASP A 103 3.60 -10.97 -7.72
CA ASP A 103 3.15 -12.29 -7.35
C ASP A 103 4.07 -12.80 -6.21
N ARG A 104 3.71 -12.41 -4.97
CA ARG A 104 4.46 -12.77 -3.77
C ARG A 104 4.37 -14.29 -3.56
N GLN A 105 5.51 -14.97 -3.56
CA GLN A 105 5.58 -16.34 -3.09
C GLN A 105 5.49 -16.32 -1.56
N PRO A 106 4.57 -17.07 -0.92
CA PRO A 106 4.59 -17.22 0.52
C PRO A 106 5.97 -17.73 0.93
N GLY A 107 6.66 -17.02 1.81
CA GLY A 107 7.86 -17.56 2.43
C GLY A 107 7.48 -18.86 3.14
N ALA A 108 8.27 -19.92 2.96
CA ALA A 108 8.02 -21.20 3.63
C ALA A 108 7.81 -20.93 5.12
N SER A 109 6.59 -21.15 5.61
CA SER A 109 6.33 -21.21 7.04
C SER A 109 7.18 -22.37 7.55
N THR A 110 8.25 -22.06 8.29
CA THR A 110 8.92 -23.09 9.07
C THR A 110 7.88 -23.61 10.06
N PRO A 111 7.58 -24.92 10.07
CA PRO A 111 6.53 -25.50 10.91
C PRO A 111 6.80 -25.27 12.40
#